data_AF-A0A7U3YLK0-F1
#
_entry.id   AF-A0A7U3YLK0-F1
#
_cell.length_a   1.000
_cell.length_b   1.000
_cell.length_c   1.000
_cell.angle_alpha   90.00
_cell.angle_beta   90.00
_cell.angle_gamma   90.00
#
_symmetry.space_group_name_H-M   'P 1'
#
loop_
_entity.id
_entity.type
_entity.pdbx_description
1 polymer ?
#
loop_
_entity_poly.entity_id
_entity_poly.type
_entity_poly.pdbx_seq_one_letter_code
_entity_poly.pdbx_strand_id
1 'polypeptide(L)'
;MKKLTLFLLLSLSVSIICCAFFAYFWIDRSISLDYLQQSYETERSSVANLQKLIASEWKGLPEGQVQKKLEQVAAKSPERRIVVKKEGSIIWFDQVPFNIEQGRLDSVGPSTR
;
A
#
# COMPACT_ATOMS: atom_id res chain seq x y z
N MET A 1 -1.31 62.13 3.04
CA MET A 1 -0.21 61.33 2.45
C MET A 1 0.44 60.36 3.43
N LYS A 2 1.02 60.79 4.58
CA LYS A 2 1.68 59.90 5.56
C LYS A 2 0.83 58.72 6.10
N LYS A 3 -0.46 58.94 6.35
CA LYS A 3 -1.39 57.88 6.84
C LYS A 3 -1.68 56.82 5.77
N LEU A 4 -1.77 57.23 4.50
CA LEU A 4 -1.99 56.32 3.37
C LEU A 4 -0.76 55.44 3.11
N THR A 5 0.44 56.03 3.16
CA THR A 5 1.69 55.27 3.06
C THR A 5 1.87 54.29 4.22
N LEU A 6 1.49 54.67 5.45
CA LEU A 6 1.51 53.75 6.59
C LEU A 6 0.54 52.59 6.40
N PHE A 7 -0.68 52.86 5.94
CA PHE A 7 -1.68 51.82 5.65
C PHE A 7 -1.20 50.86 4.56
N LEU A 8 -0.62 51.38 3.48
CA LEU A 8 -0.06 50.58 2.39
C LEU A 8 1.08 49.68 2.90
N LEU A 9 2.01 50.23 3.69
CA LEU A 9 3.09 49.44 4.29
C LEU A 9 2.56 48.33 5.20
N LEU A 10 1.52 48.62 5.98
CA LEU A 10 0.91 47.63 6.87
C LEU A 10 0.21 46.52 6.09
N SER A 11 -0.53 46.88 5.04
CA SER A 11 -1.16 45.91 4.14
C SER A 11 -0.13 45.04 3.41
N LEU A 12 0.99 45.63 2.98
CA LEU A 12 2.07 44.90 2.31
C LEU A 12 2.72 43.91 3.28
N SER A 13 3.04 44.34 4.50
CA SER A 13 3.62 43.47 5.53
C SER A 13 2.69 42.30 5.86
N VAL A 14 1.40 42.54 6.04
CA VAL A 14 0.42 41.48 6.29
C VAL A 14 0.35 40.53 5.09
N SER A 15 0.31 41.06 3.87
CA SER A 15 0.28 40.24 2.65
C SER A 15 1.51 39.34 2.55
N ILE A 16 2.71 39.86 2.84
CA ILE A 16 3.95 39.08 2.82
C ILE A 16 3.90 37.96 3.86
N ILE A 17 3.45 38.25 5.08
CA ILE A 17 3.31 37.25 6.16
C ILE A 17 2.31 36.16 5.74
N CYS A 18 1.16 36.54 5.19
CA CYS A 18 0.17 35.58 4.70
C CYS A 18 0.76 34.72 3.57
N CYS A 19 1.44 35.32 2.60
CA CYS A 19 2.08 34.58 1.51
C CYS A 19 3.12 33.58 2.04
N ALA A 20 3.96 33.99 2.99
CA ALA A 20 4.94 33.10 3.61
C ALA A 20 4.27 31.94 4.37
N PHE A 21 3.20 32.22 5.11
CA PHE A 21 2.43 31.19 5.83
C PHE A 21 1.78 30.18 4.89
N PHE A 22 1.13 30.65 3.82
CA PHE A 22 0.52 29.77 2.82
C PHE A 22 1.57 28.96 2.04
N ALA A 23 2.70 29.57 1.70
CA ALA A 23 3.80 28.87 1.04
C ALA A 23 4.35 27.75 1.93
N TYR A 24 4.61 28.04 3.21
CA TYR A 24 5.05 27.04 4.17
C TYR A 24 4.04 25.90 4.33
N PHE A 25 2.76 26.23 4.53
CA PHE A 25 1.70 25.23 4.64
C PHE A 25 1.56 24.36 3.39
N TRP A 26 1.71 24.96 2.20
CA TRP A 26 1.66 24.23 0.94
C TRP A 26 2.83 23.26 0.80
N ILE A 27 4.04 23.71 1.15
CA ILE A 27 5.24 22.86 1.12
C ILE A 27 5.11 21.71 2.11
N ASP A 28 4.75 21.98 3.36
CA ASP A 28 4.60 20.97 4.41
C ASP A 28 3.56 19.90 4.04
N ARG A 29 2.41 20.35 3.51
CA ARG A 29 1.36 19.45 3.01
C ARG A 29 1.83 18.63 1.82
N SER A 30 2.57 19.22 0.88
CA SER A 30 3.07 18.52 -0.31
C SER A 30 4.05 17.43 0.10
N ILE A 31 5.00 17.75 0.97
CA ILE A 31 5.98 16.79 1.50
C ILE A 31 5.27 15.65 2.23
N SER A 32 4.30 15.96 3.09
CA SER A 32 3.54 14.94 3.81
C SER A 32 2.77 14.01 2.88
N LEU A 33 2.17 14.55 1.81
CA LEU A 33 1.49 13.75 0.79
C LEU A 33 2.47 12.86 0.01
N ASP A 34 3.63 13.38 -0.35
CA ASP A 34 4.68 12.63 -1.04
C ASP A 34 5.17 11.46 -0.18
N TYR A 35 5.43 11.68 1.11
CA TYR A 35 5.83 10.60 2.01
C TYR A 35 4.74 9.53 2.17
N LEU A 36 3.47 9.93 2.31
CA LEU A 36 2.36 8.98 2.39
C LEU A 36 2.25 8.15 1.11
N GLN A 37 2.35 8.79 -0.05
CA GLN A 37 2.32 8.12 -1.34
C GLN A 37 3.51 7.16 -1.49
N GLN A 38 4.72 7.63 -1.18
CA GLN A 38 5.92 6.81 -1.28
C GLN A 38 5.87 5.61 -0.32
N SER A 39 5.38 5.79 0.91
CA SER A 39 5.19 4.69 1.86
C SER A 39 4.22 3.66 1.30
N TYR A 40 3.06 4.11 0.80
CA TYR A 40 2.06 3.23 0.21
C TYR A 40 2.57 2.48 -1.02
N GLU A 41 3.25 3.17 -1.94
CA GLU A 41 3.84 2.56 -3.14
C GLU A 41 4.95 1.56 -2.79
N THR A 42 5.78 1.88 -1.80
CA THR A 42 6.88 1.02 -1.35
C THR A 42 6.35 -0.25 -0.69
N GLU A 43 5.36 -0.15 0.20
CA GLU A 43 4.71 -1.30 0.81
C GLU A 43 4.02 -2.18 -0.24
N ARG A 44 3.25 -1.55 -1.14
CA ARG A 44 2.56 -2.26 -2.23
C ARG A 44 3.54 -2.98 -3.14
N SER A 45 4.63 -2.32 -3.54
CA SER A 45 5.67 -2.91 -4.39
C SER A 45 6.37 -4.08 -3.68
N SER A 46 6.68 -3.92 -2.39
CA SER A 46 7.30 -4.97 -1.58
C SER A 46 6.41 -6.21 -1.48
N VAL A 47 5.12 -6.03 -1.18
CA VAL A 47 4.14 -7.13 -1.14
C VAL A 47 4.02 -7.79 -2.52
N ALA A 48 3.91 -7.01 -3.59
CA ALA A 48 3.83 -7.56 -4.95
C ALA A 48 5.08 -8.36 -5.34
N ASN A 49 6.28 -7.91 -4.93
CA ASN A 49 7.52 -8.64 -5.18
C ASN A 49 7.58 -9.95 -4.39
N LEU A 50 7.11 -9.97 -3.14
CA LEU A 50 6.98 -11.21 -2.35
C LEU A 50 5.97 -12.18 -2.97
N GLN A 51 4.82 -11.68 -3.44
CA GLN A 51 3.82 -12.48 -4.14
C GLN A 51 4.43 -13.11 -5.41
N LYS A 52 5.17 -12.34 -6.22
CA LYS A 52 5.88 -12.84 -7.40
C LYS A 52 6.92 -13.89 -7.05
N LEU A 53 7.70 -13.66 -5.98
CA LEU A 53 8.70 -14.63 -5.50
C LEU A 53 8.03 -15.95 -5.14
N ILE A 54 7.00 -15.92 -4.31
CA ILE A 54 6.25 -17.12 -3.91
C ILE A 54 5.62 -17.80 -5.13
N ALA A 55 4.99 -17.03 -6.02
CA ALA A 55 4.40 -17.58 -7.25
C ALA A 55 5.45 -18.27 -8.13
N SER A 56 6.67 -17.72 -8.22
CA SER A 56 7.76 -18.32 -9.00
C SER A 56 8.28 -19.62 -8.39
N GLU A 57 8.48 -19.64 -7.07
CA GLU A 57 9.00 -20.80 -6.34
C GLU A 57 7.97 -21.94 -6.26
N TRP A 58 6.69 -21.60 -6.17
CA TRP A 58 5.60 -22.55 -5.97
C TRP A 58 4.83 -22.83 -7.26
N LYS A 59 5.31 -22.33 -8.39
CA LYS A 59 4.65 -22.49 -9.69
C LYS A 59 4.40 -23.96 -9.99
N GLY A 60 3.17 -24.29 -10.36
CA GLY A 60 2.79 -25.64 -10.72
C GLY A 60 2.60 -26.59 -9.53
N LEU A 61 2.75 -26.14 -8.28
CA LEU A 61 2.44 -26.98 -7.12
C LEU A 61 0.96 -27.41 -7.15
N PRO A 62 0.64 -28.68 -6.85
CA PRO A 62 -0.75 -29.12 -6.76
C PRO A 62 -1.52 -28.36 -5.68
N GLU A 63 -2.77 -28.05 -5.96
CA GLU A 63 -3.66 -27.31 -5.07
C GLU A 63 -3.63 -27.80 -3.61
N GLY A 64 -3.77 -29.11 -3.38
CA GLY A 64 -3.77 -29.67 -2.03
C GLY A 64 -2.44 -29.47 -1.28
N GLN A 65 -1.31 -29.38 -1.99
CA GLN A 65 -0.03 -29.06 -1.37
C GLN A 65 0.06 -27.58 -1.00
N VAL A 66 -0.46 -26.69 -1.85
CA VAL A 66 -0.54 -25.25 -1.56
C VAL A 66 -1.39 -25.03 -0.32
N GLN A 67 -2.61 -25.58 -0.28
CA GLN A 67 -3.51 -25.46 0.86
C GLN A 67 -2.84 -25.94 2.17
N LYS A 68 -2.24 -27.14 2.15
CA LYS A 68 -1.55 -27.68 3.31
C LYS A 68 -0.40 -26.80 3.80
N LYS A 69 0.40 -26.24 2.89
CA LYS A 69 1.50 -25.32 3.25
C LYS A 69 0.95 -24.06 3.93
N LEU A 70 -0.12 -23.49 3.39
CA LEU A 70 -0.77 -22.29 3.93
C LEU A 70 -1.36 -22.55 5.32
N GLU A 71 -2.09 -23.65 5.49
CA GLU A 71 -2.64 -24.06 6.80
C GLU A 71 -1.54 -24.29 7.84
N GLN A 72 -0.41 -24.90 7.44
CA GLN A 72 0.75 -25.06 8.32
C GLN A 72 1.36 -23.74 8.76
N VAL A 73 1.40 -22.72 7.89
CA VAL A 73 1.87 -21.38 8.25
C VAL A 73 0.90 -20.73 9.22
N ALA A 74 -0.41 -20.80 8.96
CA ALA A 74 -1.43 -20.26 9.85
C ALA A 74 -1.37 -20.90 11.25
N ALA A 75 -1.18 -22.22 11.30
CA ALA A 75 -1.05 -22.96 12.57
C ALA A 75 0.22 -22.61 13.37
N LYS A 76 1.29 -22.16 12.72
CA LYS A 76 2.54 -21.71 13.38
C LYS A 76 2.44 -20.31 13.99
N SER A 77 1.45 -19.52 13.59
CA SER A 77 1.23 -18.15 14.07
C SER A 77 -0.22 -17.95 14.55
N PRO A 78 -0.67 -18.72 15.57
CA PRO A 78 -2.06 -18.69 16.04
C PRO A 78 -2.49 -17.32 16.58
N GLU A 79 -1.54 -16.52 17.08
CA GLU A 79 -1.78 -15.16 17.58
C GLU A 79 -2.25 -14.18 16.50
N ARG A 80 -1.88 -14.44 15.23
CA ARG A 80 -2.23 -13.58 14.09
C ARG A 80 -3.62 -13.86 13.52
N ARG A 81 -4.28 -14.95 13.96
CA ARG A 81 -5.61 -15.39 13.48
C ARG A 81 -5.71 -15.43 11.95
N ILE A 82 -4.66 -15.97 11.31
CA ILE A 82 -4.58 -16.10 9.86
C ILE A 82 -5.68 -17.06 9.39
N VAL A 83 -6.51 -16.61 8.44
CA VAL A 83 -7.60 -17.38 7.87
C VAL A 83 -7.17 -17.97 6.53
N VAL A 84 -7.24 -19.30 6.42
CA VAL A 84 -7.07 -20.01 5.14
C VAL A 84 -8.42 -20.49 4.67
N LYS A 85 -8.86 -20.05 3.48
CA LYS A 85 -10.18 -20.39 2.95
C LYS A 85 -10.10 -20.70 1.46
N LYS A 86 -10.71 -21.80 1.04
CA LYS A 86 -10.87 -22.13 -0.38
C LYS A 86 -12.20 -21.60 -0.92
N GLU A 87 -12.14 -20.93 -2.06
CA GLU A 87 -13.29 -20.43 -2.82
C GLU A 87 -13.09 -20.74 -4.31
N GLY A 88 -13.72 -21.81 -4.80
CA GLY A 88 -13.58 -22.24 -6.19
C GLY A 88 -12.12 -22.56 -6.55
N SER A 89 -11.56 -21.80 -7.50
CA SER A 89 -10.18 -21.89 -7.98
C SER A 89 -9.20 -20.97 -7.24
N ILE A 90 -9.59 -20.42 -6.09
CA ILE A 90 -8.75 -19.51 -5.30
C ILE A 90 -8.61 -20.08 -3.89
N ILE A 91 -7.38 -20.14 -3.38
CA ILE A 91 -7.11 -20.36 -1.96
C ILE A 91 -6.71 -19.01 -1.37
N TRP A 92 -7.55 -18.48 -0.48
CA TRP A 92 -7.28 -17.27 0.27
C TRP A 92 -6.38 -17.57 1.48
N PHE A 93 -5.33 -16.77 1.63
CA PHE A 93 -4.54 -16.66 2.84
C PHE A 93 -4.68 -15.22 3.35
N ASP A 94 -5.56 -15.03 4.33
CA ASP A 94 -6.12 -13.73 4.70
C ASP A 94 -6.64 -12.98 3.45
N GLN A 95 -5.98 -11.88 3.09
CA GLN A 95 -6.35 -11.02 1.96
C GLN A 95 -5.55 -11.34 0.69
N VAL A 96 -4.67 -12.35 0.73
CA VAL A 96 -3.82 -12.73 -0.41
C VAL A 96 -4.41 -13.95 -1.12
N PRO A 97 -4.85 -13.80 -2.39
CA PRO A 97 -5.35 -14.93 -3.16
C PRO A 97 -4.19 -15.74 -3.77
N PHE A 98 -4.33 -17.06 -3.73
CA PHE A 98 -3.51 -18.01 -4.48
C PHE A 98 -4.39 -18.61 -5.58
N ASN A 99 -4.11 -18.24 -6.83
CA ASN A 99 -4.92 -18.60 -7.98
C ASN A 99 -4.48 -19.96 -8.53
N ILE A 100 -5.44 -20.87 -8.63
CA ILE A 100 -5.25 -22.24 -9.06
C ILE A 100 -5.83 -22.39 -10.47
N GLU A 101 -4.99 -22.79 -11.41
CA GLU A 101 -5.41 -23.16 -12.76
C GLU A 101 -5.09 -24.64 -13.00
N GLN A 102 -6.06 -25.38 -13.54
CA GLN A 102 -5.90 -26.81 -13.85
C GLN A 102 -5.42 -27.64 -12.64
N GLY A 103 -5.86 -27.28 -11.43
CA GLY A 103 -5.51 -27.95 -10.18
C GLY A 103 -4.09 -27.66 -9.66
N ARG A 104 -3.41 -26.66 -10.23
CA ARG A 104 -2.05 -26.25 -9.86
C ARG A 104 -1.96 -24.74 -9.62
N LEU A 105 -1.00 -24.32 -8.79
CA LEU A 105 -0.74 -22.90 -8.58
C LEU A 105 -0.25 -22.25 -9.88
N ASP A 106 -0.95 -21.22 -10.32
CA ASP A 106 -0.55 -20.39 -11.45
C ASP A 106 0.06 -19.07 -10.97
N SER A 107 -0.66 -18.35 -10.09
CA SER A 107 -0.27 -17.02 -9.62
C SER A 107 -0.66 -16.75 -8.17
N VAL A 108 -0.04 -15.74 -7.57
CA VAL A 108 -0.30 -15.28 -6.20
C VAL A 108 -0.52 -13.76 -6.25
N GLY A 109 -1.53 -13.28 -5.51
CA GLY A 109 -1.95 -11.89 -5.55
C GLY A 109 -3.12 -11.66 -6.52
N PRO A 110 -3.65 -10.42 -6.54
CA PRO A 110 -4.81 -10.08 -7.37
C PRO A 110 -4.53 -10.43 -8.83
N SER A 111 -5.51 -11.07 -9.49
CA SER A 111 -5.45 -11.37 -10.92
C SER A 111 -5.32 -10.05 -11.70
N THR A 112 -4.09 -9.72 -12.12
CA THR A 112 -3.86 -8.76 -13.19
C THR A 112 -4.34 -9.41 -14.48
N ARG A 113 -5.63 -9.21 -14.79
CA ARG A 113 -6.11 -9.26 -16.17
C ARG A 113 -5.68 -8.00 -16.90
#